data_AF-A0A5C3R0J3-F1
#
_entry.id   AF-A0A5C3R0J3-F1
#
_cell.length_a   1.000
_cell.length_b   1.000
_cell.length_c   1.000
_cell.angle_alpha   90.00
_cell.angle_beta   90.00
_cell.angle_gamma   90.00
#
_symmetry.space_group_name_H-M   'P 1'
#
loop_
_entity.id
_entity.type
_entity.pdbx_description
1 polymer ?
#
loop_
_entity_poly.entity_id
_entity_poly.type
_entity_poly.pdbx_seq_one_letter_code
_entity_poly.pdbx_strand_id
1 'polypeptide(L)'
;MDGGPPLAETGKTNARSATAPGTELTRAQKDMATIRTKRAITVAAAASGTAPKTKYRKRSRASPPGKCHSCNIRETPEWRRGPDGSRTLCNACGLHYAKLLRKREKAGMTSQQLPIDMETLRASARA
;
A
#
# COMPACT_ATOMS: atom_id res chain seq x y z
N MET A 1 61.15 -2.23 -14.18
CA MET A 1 59.96 -2.10 -13.33
C MET A 1 58.82 -1.80 -14.28
N ASP A 2 57.88 -2.66 -14.64
CA ASP A 2 57.41 -3.97 -14.18
C ASP A 2 56.38 -4.32 -15.28
N GLY A 3 56.39 -5.46 -15.96
CA GLY A 3 56.15 -6.75 -15.32
C GLY A 3 54.64 -7.03 -15.21
N GLY A 4 53.98 -7.40 -16.31
CA GLY A 4 52.89 -8.37 -16.22
C GLY A 4 51.43 -7.91 -16.38
N PRO A 5 50.53 -8.88 -16.63
CA PRO A 5 49.53 -8.81 -17.70
C PRO A 5 48.07 -8.91 -17.17
N PRO A 6 47.03 -8.96 -18.04
CA PRO A 6 45.66 -8.59 -17.70
C PRO A 6 44.91 -9.65 -16.90
N LEU A 7 44.04 -9.18 -16.00
CA LEU A 7 43.15 -10.00 -15.19
C LEU A 7 42.14 -10.73 -16.08
N ALA A 8 42.37 -12.02 -16.29
CA ALA A 8 41.34 -12.97 -16.64
C ALA A 8 40.77 -13.55 -15.33
N GLU A 9 39.51 -13.26 -15.04
CA GLU A 9 38.69 -14.19 -14.25
C GLU A 9 37.39 -14.47 -15.00
N THR A 10 37.30 -15.74 -15.36
CA THR A 10 36.21 -16.47 -15.96
C THR A 10 34.99 -16.51 -15.03
N GLY A 11 33.81 -16.27 -15.58
CA GLY A 11 32.60 -16.23 -14.75
C GLY A 11 31.28 -16.38 -15.50
N LYS A 12 31.13 -17.48 -16.25
CA LYS A 12 29.84 -18.10 -16.67
C LYS A 12 28.95 -17.28 -17.60
N THR A 13 29.13 -17.55 -18.90
CA THR A 13 28.09 -17.41 -19.92
C THR A 13 26.88 -18.28 -19.56
N ASN A 14 25.88 -17.71 -18.91
CA ASN A 14 24.61 -18.38 -18.77
C ASN A 14 23.83 -18.22 -20.08
N ALA A 15 24.09 -19.13 -21.01
CA ALA A 15 23.24 -19.38 -22.17
C ALA A 15 21.83 -19.72 -21.68
N ARG A 16 20.96 -18.73 -21.60
CA ARG A 16 19.52 -18.95 -21.48
C ARG A 16 18.99 -18.97 -22.89
N SER A 17 18.82 -20.21 -23.36
CA SER A 17 18.24 -20.65 -24.62
C SER A 17 17.36 -19.61 -25.30
N ALA A 18 17.76 -19.22 -26.51
CA ALA A 18 16.87 -18.61 -27.48
C ALA A 18 15.85 -19.67 -27.91
N THR A 19 14.73 -19.73 -27.19
CA THR A 19 13.51 -20.39 -27.67
C THR A 19 12.70 -19.34 -28.40
N ALA A 20 12.37 -19.59 -29.66
CA ALA A 20 11.55 -18.73 -30.51
C ALA A 20 10.25 -18.33 -29.77
N PRO A 21 9.81 -17.06 -29.86
CA PRO A 21 8.59 -16.64 -29.18
C PRO A 21 7.38 -17.18 -29.93
N GLY A 22 6.79 -18.25 -29.39
CA GLY A 22 5.35 -18.42 -29.48
C GLY A 22 4.68 -17.14 -28.95
N THR A 23 3.62 -16.72 -29.62
CA THR A 23 2.90 -15.45 -29.45
C THR A 23 2.16 -15.33 -28.12
N GLU A 24 2.71 -15.85 -27.02
CA GLU A 24 2.12 -15.76 -25.69
C GLU A 24 2.64 -14.51 -24.97
N LEU A 25 1.82 -13.47 -24.99
CA LEU A 25 2.06 -12.24 -24.23
C LEU A 25 2.25 -12.57 -22.74
N THR A 26 3.28 -11.98 -22.15
CA THR A 26 3.54 -12.08 -20.71
C THR A 26 2.36 -11.54 -19.90
N ARG A 27 2.24 -11.97 -18.64
CA ARG A 27 1.16 -11.51 -17.75
C ARG A 27 1.08 -9.98 -17.68
N ALA A 28 2.24 -9.32 -17.57
CA ALA A 28 2.32 -7.86 -17.56
C ALA A 28 1.84 -7.22 -18.87
N GLN A 29 2.17 -7.81 -20.03
CA GLN A 29 1.69 -7.34 -21.33
C GLN A 29 0.16 -7.48 -21.48
N LYS A 30 -0.40 -8.61 -21.02
CA LYS A 30 -1.86 -8.84 -20.97
C LYS A 30 -2.56 -7.83 -20.04
N ASP A 31 -1.98 -7.53 -18.89
CA ASP A 31 -2.50 -6.54 -17.94
C ASP A 31 -2.46 -5.11 -18.54
N MET A 32 -1.36 -4.73 -19.19
CA MET A 32 -1.23 -3.43 -19.87
C MET A 32 -2.21 -3.27 -21.05
N ALA A 33 -2.41 -4.32 -21.84
CA ALA A 33 -3.41 -4.33 -22.90
C ALA A 33 -4.84 -4.14 -22.35
N THR A 34 -5.16 -4.83 -21.25
CA THR A 34 -6.45 -4.71 -20.56
C THR A 34 -6.68 -3.28 -20.07
N ILE A 35 -5.66 -2.62 -19.51
CA ILE A 35 -5.75 -1.22 -19.06
C ILE A 35 -6.01 -0.29 -20.26
N ARG A 36 -5.32 -0.48 -21.38
CA ARG A 36 -5.49 0.33 -22.60
C ARG A 36 -6.92 0.23 -23.15
N THR A 37 -7.47 -0.99 -23.26
CA THR A 37 -8.84 -1.22 -23.72
C THR A 37 -9.87 -0.59 -22.77
N LYS A 38 -9.71 -0.77 -21.46
CA LYS A 38 -10.61 -0.16 -20.46
C LYS A 38 -10.59 1.38 -20.53
N ARG A 39 -9.42 1.98 -20.69
CA ARG A 39 -9.30 3.44 -20.83
C ARG A 39 -9.95 3.95 -22.11
N ALA A 40 -9.77 3.24 -23.24
CA ALA A 40 -10.42 3.61 -24.50
C ALA A 40 -11.95 3.59 -24.39
N ILE A 41 -12.53 2.57 -23.74
CA ILE A 41 -13.96 2.48 -23.49
C ILE A 41 -14.44 3.63 -22.59
N THR A 42 -13.72 3.95 -21.52
CA THR A 42 -14.09 5.07 -20.62
C THR A 42 -14.02 6.43 -21.33
N VAL A 43 -13.01 6.64 -22.18
CA VAL A 43 -12.87 7.87 -22.97
C VAL A 43 -13.98 7.98 -24.02
N ALA A 44 -14.31 6.88 -24.71
CA ALA A 44 -15.42 6.84 -25.65
C ALA A 44 -16.76 7.12 -24.94
N ALA A 45 -17.02 6.47 -23.80
CA ALA A 45 -18.23 6.72 -23.00
C ALA A 45 -18.30 8.16 -22.45
N ALA A 46 -17.16 8.78 -22.14
CA ALA A 46 -17.10 10.19 -21.74
C ALA A 46 -17.40 11.14 -22.91
N ALA A 47 -16.93 10.80 -24.12
CA ALA A 47 -17.24 11.56 -25.34
C ALA A 47 -18.71 11.42 -25.75
N SER A 48 -19.33 10.25 -25.54
CA SER A 48 -20.74 9.97 -25.84
C SER A 48 -21.72 10.45 -24.77
N GLY A 49 -21.27 11.08 -23.67
CA GLY A 49 -22.14 11.58 -22.60
C GLY A 49 -22.87 10.50 -21.78
N THR A 50 -22.66 9.22 -22.07
CA THR A 50 -23.28 8.06 -21.41
C THR A 50 -22.47 7.52 -20.23
N ALA A 51 -21.30 8.13 -19.93
CA ALA A 51 -20.48 7.73 -18.80
C ALA A 51 -21.19 8.02 -17.46
N PRO A 52 -21.37 7.02 -16.58
CA PRO A 52 -21.82 7.27 -15.21
C PRO A 52 -20.76 8.13 -14.52
N LYS A 53 -21.13 9.37 -14.18
CA LYS A 53 -20.33 10.25 -13.31
C LYS A 53 -20.30 9.63 -11.91
N THR A 54 -19.54 8.55 -11.72
CA THR A 54 -19.20 8.13 -10.37
C THR A 54 -18.39 9.29 -9.81
N LYS A 55 -19.00 10.07 -8.91
CA LYS A 55 -18.24 10.91 -7.99
C LYS A 55 -17.43 9.90 -7.19
N TYR A 56 -16.26 9.52 -7.69
CA TYR A 56 -15.19 9.06 -6.82
C TYR A 56 -15.01 10.24 -5.88
N ARG A 57 -15.72 10.22 -4.75
CA ARG A 57 -15.49 11.11 -3.63
C ARG A 57 -14.04 10.80 -3.30
N LYS A 58 -13.13 11.54 -3.93
CA LYS A 58 -11.72 11.58 -3.61
C LYS A 58 -11.76 11.80 -2.12
N ARG A 59 -11.54 10.72 -1.35
CA ARG A 59 -11.80 10.68 0.09
C ARG A 59 -11.17 11.94 0.60
N SER A 60 -11.99 12.94 0.91
CA SER A 60 -11.49 14.28 1.16
C SER A 60 -10.45 14.07 2.22
N ARG A 61 -9.23 14.53 1.93
CA ARG A 61 -8.10 14.41 2.84
C ARG A 61 -8.46 15.29 4.03
N ALA A 62 -9.35 14.81 4.90
CA ALA A 62 -9.80 15.52 6.08
C ALA A 62 -8.55 16.00 6.79
N SER A 63 -8.52 17.30 7.09
CA SER A 63 -7.40 17.92 7.76
C SER A 63 -7.02 17.04 8.95
N PRO A 64 -5.74 16.66 9.09
CA PRO A 64 -5.31 15.87 10.22
C PRO A 64 -5.75 16.55 11.52
N PRO A 65 -6.09 15.78 12.57
CA PRO A 65 -6.33 16.35 13.87
C PRO A 65 -5.05 17.04 14.32
N GLY A 66 -5.17 18.25 14.88
CA GLY A 66 -4.02 19.05 15.30
C GLY A 66 -3.18 18.44 16.44
N LYS A 67 -3.56 17.25 16.94
CA LYS A 67 -2.83 16.43 17.92
C LYS A 67 -3.24 14.95 17.82
N CYS A 68 -2.33 14.05 18.19
CA CYS A 68 -2.61 12.63 18.32
C CYS A 68 -3.60 12.38 19.46
N HIS A 69 -4.65 11.60 19.23
CA HIS A 69 -5.64 11.32 20.27
C HIS A 69 -5.08 10.43 21.39
N SER A 70 -4.02 9.65 21.13
CA SER A 70 -3.44 8.72 22.11
C SER A 70 -2.39 9.38 22.99
N CYS A 71 -1.43 10.08 22.40
CA CYS A 71 -0.26 10.65 23.10
C CYS A 71 -0.16 12.18 23.04
N ASN A 72 -1.14 12.86 22.44
CA ASN A 72 -1.22 14.33 22.34
C ASN A 72 -0.10 15.04 21.57
N ILE A 73 0.82 14.31 20.92
CA ILE A 73 1.84 14.93 20.06
C ILE A 73 1.20 15.67 18.88
N ARG A 74 1.70 16.87 18.58
CA ARG A 74 1.18 17.74 17.51
C ARG A 74 1.96 17.60 16.20
N GLU A 75 3.19 17.12 16.29
CA GLU A 75 4.09 16.91 15.16
C GLU A 75 4.33 15.42 14.96
N THR A 76 4.15 14.96 13.72
CA THR A 76 4.38 13.57 13.32
C THR A 76 4.66 13.56 11.83
N PRO A 77 5.57 12.71 11.33
CA PRO A 77 5.87 12.63 9.90
C PRO A 77 4.67 12.11 9.08
N GLU A 78 3.77 11.34 9.68
CA GLU A 78 2.56 10.82 9.04
C GLU A 78 1.42 10.67 10.06
N TRP A 79 0.19 10.93 9.61
CA TRP A 79 -1.03 10.75 10.40
C TRP A 79 -1.76 9.46 9.99
N ARG A 80 -1.92 8.54 10.94
CA ARG A 80 -2.51 7.21 10.72
C ARG A 80 -3.94 7.12 11.25
N ARG A 81 -4.67 6.10 10.78
CA ARG A 81 -6.04 5.82 11.25
C ARG A 81 -6.01 5.24 12.66
N GLY A 82 -6.97 5.65 13.48
CA GLY A 82 -7.23 5.13 14.82
C GLY A 82 -8.68 4.67 14.98
N PRO A 83 -9.09 4.32 16.21
CA PRO A 83 -10.46 3.88 16.48
C PRO A 83 -11.49 5.00 16.26
N ASP A 84 -11.13 6.26 16.54
CA ASP A 84 -12.00 7.43 16.30
C ASP A 84 -12.11 7.84 14.81
N GLY A 85 -11.42 7.15 13.90
CA GLY A 85 -11.52 7.39 12.46
C GLY A 85 -10.19 7.66 11.75
N SER A 86 -10.28 8.33 10.59
CA SER A 86 -9.11 8.54 9.73
C SER A 86 -8.20 9.63 10.27
N ARG A 87 -6.88 9.36 10.27
CA ARG A 87 -5.80 10.29 10.63
C ARG A 87 -5.78 10.73 12.10
N THR A 88 -6.45 10.03 13.02
CA THR A 88 -6.54 10.44 14.44
C THR A 88 -5.30 10.17 15.29
N LEU A 89 -4.32 9.42 14.76
CA LEU A 89 -3.14 9.00 15.50
C LEU A 89 -1.85 9.43 14.80
N CYS A 90 -0.80 9.67 15.57
CA CYS A 90 0.54 9.83 15.04
C CYS A 90 1.08 8.51 14.43
N ASN A 91 2.25 8.57 13.82
CA ASN A 91 2.85 7.41 13.17
C ASN A 91 3.07 6.25 14.16
N ALA A 92 3.62 6.52 15.34
CA ALA A 92 3.89 5.49 16.35
C ALA A 92 2.60 4.84 16.89
N CYS A 93 1.66 5.65 17.40
CA CYS A 93 0.40 5.15 17.95
C CYS A 93 -0.45 4.42 16.91
N GLY A 94 -0.48 4.90 15.67
CA GLY A 94 -1.23 4.25 14.59
C GLY A 94 -0.63 2.91 14.16
N LEU A 95 0.70 2.77 14.19
CA LEU A 95 1.34 1.47 13.95
C LEU A 95 1.03 0.47 15.08
N HIS A 96 1.03 0.94 16.33
CA HIS A 96 0.64 0.12 17.48
C HIS A 96 -0.83 -0.33 17.37
N TYR A 97 -1.75 0.59 17.08
CA TYR A 97 -3.16 0.27 16.85
C TYR A 97 -3.35 -0.77 15.74
N ALA A 98 -2.67 -0.61 14.60
CA ALA A 98 -2.73 -1.58 13.51
C ALA A 98 -2.16 -2.96 13.91
N LYS A 99 -1.16 -3.00 14.80
CA LYS A 99 -0.64 -4.26 15.35
C LYS A 99 -1.67 -4.94 16.26
N LEU A 100 -2.35 -4.18 17.12
CA LEU A 100 -3.42 -4.71 17.99
C LEU A 100 -4.59 -5.27 17.17
N LEU A 101 -5.02 -4.54 16.13
CA LEU A 101 -6.04 -5.03 15.18
C LEU A 101 -5.64 -6.37 14.57
N ARG A 102 -4.44 -6.47 14.00
CA ARG A 102 -3.95 -7.73 13.41
C ARG A 102 -3.81 -8.86 14.42
N LYS A 103 -3.35 -8.56 15.64
CA LYS A 103 -3.24 -9.56 16.72
C LYS A 103 -4.61 -10.13 17.06
N ARG A 104 -5.64 -9.29 17.09
CA ARG A 104 -7.02 -9.70 17.35
C ARG A 104 -7.62 -10.52 16.20
N GLU A 105 -7.38 -10.12 14.95
CA GLU A 105 -7.78 -10.89 13.77
C GLU A 105 -7.16 -12.29 13.79
N LYS A 106 -5.86 -12.39 14.12
CA LYS A 106 -5.14 -13.67 14.22
C LYS A 106 -5.61 -14.55 15.38
N ALA A 107 -6.11 -13.96 16.47
CA ALA A 107 -6.66 -14.69 17.60
C ALA A 107 -8.05 -15.32 17.31
N GLY A 108 -8.59 -15.16 16.09
CA GLY A 108 -9.88 -15.73 15.72
C GLY A 108 -11.06 -15.17 16.51
N MET A 109 -10.86 -14.04 17.22
CA MET A 109 -11.83 -13.53 18.17
C MET A 109 -12.85 -12.65 17.44
N THR A 110 -13.82 -13.32 16.82
CA THR A 110 -14.86 -12.72 15.99
C THR A 110 -16.04 -12.23 16.85
N SER A 111 -16.46 -11.01 16.53
CA SER A 111 -17.77 -10.39 16.82
C SER A 111 -18.18 -10.01 18.25
N GLN A 112 -17.79 -10.72 19.33
CA GLN A 112 -18.37 -10.47 20.67
C GLN A 112 -17.55 -9.55 21.59
N GLN A 113 -16.31 -9.20 21.25
CA GLN A 113 -15.50 -8.32 22.09
C GLN A 113 -15.63 -6.86 21.67
N LEU A 114 -15.63 -5.97 22.67
CA LEU A 114 -15.70 -4.52 22.48
C LEU A 114 -14.64 -4.03 21.49
N PRO A 115 -14.93 -3.01 20.66
CA PRO A 115 -13.96 -2.42 19.74
C PRO A 115 -12.72 -1.96 20.53
N ILE A 116 -11.53 -2.03 19.91
CA ILE A 116 -10.31 -1.48 20.53
C ILE A 116 -10.53 0.02 20.68
N ASP A 117 -10.79 0.47 21.91
CA ASP A 117 -11.05 1.87 22.21
C ASP A 117 -9.74 2.64 22.42
N MET A 118 -9.88 3.97 22.52
CA MET A 118 -8.74 4.86 22.75
C MET A 118 -8.03 4.57 24.08
N GLU A 119 -8.75 4.08 25.10
CA GLU A 119 -8.17 3.80 26.41
C GLU A 119 -7.32 2.53 26.40
N THR A 120 -7.82 1.45 25.80
CA THR A 120 -7.08 0.21 25.56
C THR A 120 -5.82 0.47 24.74
N LEU A 121 -5.92 1.35 23.73
CA LEU A 121 -4.76 1.76 22.94
C LEU A 121 -3.73 2.50 23.80
N ARG A 122 -4.16 3.45 24.66
CA ARG A 122 -3.26 4.17 25.57
C ARG A 122 -2.65 3.28 26.65
N ALA A 123 -3.38 2.29 27.15
CA ALA A 123 -2.89 1.31 28.11
C ALA A 123 -1.84 0.40 27.47
N SER A 124 -2.13 -0.12 26.27
CA SER A 124 -1.23 -1.04 25.55
C SER A 124 0.04 -0.35 25.03
N ALA A 125 0.00 0.96 24.80
CA ALA A 125 1.16 1.74 24.34
C ALA A 125 2.11 2.18 25.46
N ARG A 126 1.69 2.07 26.73
CA ARG A 126 2.51 2.41 27.92
C ARG A 126 3.16 1.19 28.57
N ALA A 127 2.75 -0.02 28.18
CA ALA A 127 3.35 -1.29 28.58
C ALA A 127 4.54 -1.64 27.68
#